data_AF-A0A7X7T6R0-F1
#
_entry.id   AF-A0A7X7T6R0-F1
#
_cell.length_a   1.000
_cell.length_b   1.000
_cell.length_c   1.000
_cell.angle_alpha   90.00
_cell.angle_beta   90.00
_cell.angle_gamma   90.00
#
_symmetry.space_group_name_H-M   'P 1'
#
loop_
_entity.id
_entity.type
_entity.pdbx_description
1 polymer ?
#
loop_
_entity_poly.entity_id
_entity_poly.type
_entity_poly.pdbx_seq_one_letter_code
_entity_poly.pdbx_strand_id
1 'polypeptide(L)'
;MPRKPRVFVVGGAYHVYCRAGRGEPPFAEDATAALFVETLERVKIEHGLTILAWCLMPDHYHLVVRSGELPLWRSMRLVQGRFSKALNRRDRGFGPFWQGRCKARIIEDRKHLMQAIAYVHLNPVAGGLTDDPAHHQWSGHRQVIGRARKGLVDVDETLLVFGKRRESARRGYLAVLGQGREEGWLGAVPGGLPWWRHSRGGDEELRPDPTRPAMDWLGVAVRPAPPKADARGVARAVARELGVGVRALGGRHRGAELGRARELVMLVGVERCGLKVNDLARVIGRVPGSASRIYG
;
A
#
# COMPACT_ATOMS: atom_id res chain seq x y z
N MET A 1 -6.97 25.89 8.95
CA MET A 1 -8.02 25.63 7.94
C MET A 1 -8.36 24.15 7.87
N PRO A 2 -9.66 23.78 7.93
CA PRO A 2 -10.09 22.41 7.64
C PRO A 2 -9.70 22.05 6.20
N ARG A 3 -8.96 20.96 6.01
CA ARG A 3 -8.50 20.55 4.68
C ARG A 3 -9.57 19.68 4.01
N LYS A 4 -9.78 19.86 2.69
CA LYS A 4 -10.70 19.03 1.90
C LYS A 4 -10.45 17.53 2.15
N PRO A 5 -11.50 16.71 2.35
CA PRO A 5 -11.39 15.26 2.44
C PRO A 5 -10.69 14.72 1.18
N ARG A 6 -9.79 13.75 1.36
CA ARG A 6 -9.23 13.00 0.23
C ARG A 6 -10.16 11.83 -0.06
N VAL A 7 -10.64 11.74 -1.29
CA VAL A 7 -11.42 10.59 -1.76
C VAL A 7 -10.44 9.48 -2.10
N PHE A 8 -10.63 8.33 -1.48
CA PHE A 8 -9.91 7.10 -1.79
C PHE A 8 -10.92 6.07 -2.26
N VAL A 9 -10.77 5.64 -3.51
CA VAL A 9 -11.48 4.53 -4.12
C VAL A 9 -10.87 3.23 -3.58
N VAL A 10 -11.69 2.41 -2.93
CA VAL A 10 -11.34 1.04 -2.52
C VAL A 10 -10.93 0.26 -3.77
N GLY A 11 -9.84 -0.50 -3.70
CA GLY A 11 -9.35 -1.21 -4.88
C GLY A 11 -8.57 -0.37 -5.89
N GLY A 12 -8.55 0.96 -5.75
CA GLY A 12 -7.84 1.86 -6.65
C GLY A 12 -6.32 1.65 -6.60
N ALA A 13 -5.66 1.94 -7.72
CA ALA A 13 -4.21 2.03 -7.82
C ALA A 13 -3.74 3.47 -7.54
N TYR A 14 -2.63 3.61 -6.82
CA TYR A 14 -2.10 4.90 -6.41
C TYR A 14 -0.59 4.96 -6.50
N HIS A 15 -0.07 6.11 -6.93
CA HIS A 15 1.30 6.51 -6.68
C HIS A 15 1.36 7.24 -5.34
N VAL A 16 2.11 6.68 -4.40
CA VAL A 16 2.23 7.19 -3.03
C VAL A 16 3.68 7.58 -2.76
N TYR A 17 3.89 8.73 -2.13
CA TYR A 17 5.22 9.17 -1.73
C TYR A 17 5.18 10.01 -0.46
N CYS A 18 6.23 9.94 0.34
CA CYS A 18 6.39 10.79 1.52
C CYS A 18 7.87 11.00 1.86
N ARG A 19 8.18 12.20 2.34
CA ARG A 19 9.51 12.61 2.79
C ARG A 19 9.60 12.61 4.32
N ALA A 20 10.80 12.31 4.82
CA ALA A 20 11.19 12.53 6.21
C ALA A 20 11.17 14.03 6.55
N GLY A 21 10.85 14.37 7.79
CA GLY A 21 10.58 15.74 8.21
C GLY A 21 11.81 16.57 8.56
N ARG A 22 12.96 15.92 8.81
CA ARG A 22 14.15 16.57 9.41
C ARG A 22 15.24 16.95 8.40
N GLY A 23 15.02 16.74 7.10
CA GLY A 23 16.03 17.00 6.06
C GLY A 23 17.21 16.02 6.06
N GLU A 24 17.35 15.21 7.12
CA GLU A 24 18.29 14.08 7.17
C GLU A 24 17.89 12.96 6.20
N PRO A 25 18.86 12.11 5.76
CA PRO A 25 18.61 10.94 4.90
C PRO A 25 18.49 9.64 5.72
N PRO A 26 17.38 9.38 6.44
CA PRO A 26 17.25 8.22 7.33
C PRO A 26 17.35 6.88 6.59
N PHE A 27 16.96 6.81 5.32
CA PHE A 27 17.03 5.58 4.54
C PHE A 27 18.41 5.32 3.92
N ALA A 28 19.39 6.21 4.15
CA ALA A 28 20.80 5.90 3.86
C ALA A 28 21.36 4.85 4.83
N GLU A 29 20.75 4.68 6.01
CA GLU A 29 21.08 3.61 6.95
C GLU A 29 20.27 2.35 6.63
N ASP A 30 20.96 1.25 6.32
CA ASP A 30 20.34 -0.02 5.95
C ASP A 30 19.39 -0.57 7.02
N ALA A 31 19.71 -0.40 8.32
CA ALA A 31 18.84 -0.84 9.40
C ALA A 31 17.50 -0.07 9.42
N THR A 32 17.52 1.21 9.06
CA THR A 32 16.32 2.05 8.99
C THR A 32 15.49 1.74 7.74
N ALA A 33 16.15 1.54 6.60
CA ALA A 33 15.50 1.08 5.39
C ALA A 33 14.84 -0.30 5.58
N ALA A 34 15.54 -1.25 6.20
CA ALA A 34 15.01 -2.57 6.54
C ALA A 34 13.77 -2.49 7.44
N LEU A 35 13.82 -1.66 8.49
CA LEU A 35 12.68 -1.45 9.41
C LEU A 35 11.45 -0.91 8.66
N PHE A 36 11.64 -0.03 7.68
CA PHE A 36 10.54 0.48 6.87
C PHE A 36 9.94 -0.62 5.98
N VAL A 37 10.80 -1.40 5.30
CA VAL A 37 10.39 -2.53 4.45
C VAL A 37 9.60 -3.55 5.27
N GLU A 38 10.08 -3.93 6.45
CA GLU A 38 9.39 -4.86 7.34
C GLU A 38 8.03 -4.30 7.81
N THR A 39 7.99 -3.02 8.17
CA THR A 39 6.74 -2.35 8.56
C THR A 39 5.73 -2.38 7.42
N LEU A 40 6.19 -2.11 6.20
CA LEU A 40 5.36 -2.11 4.99
C LEU A 40 4.86 -3.52 4.66
N GLU A 41 5.70 -4.55 4.81
CA GLU A 41 5.32 -5.96 4.62
C GLU A 41 4.20 -6.38 5.57
N ARG A 42 4.35 -6.06 6.87
CA ARG A 42 3.33 -6.38 7.88
C ARG A 42 1.99 -5.72 7.55
N VAL A 43 2.00 -4.43 7.17
CA VAL A 43 0.76 -3.72 6.80
C VAL A 43 0.20 -4.22 5.48
N LYS A 44 1.05 -4.58 4.51
CA LYS A 44 0.63 -5.19 3.25
C LYS A 44 -0.20 -6.45 3.50
N ILE A 45 0.28 -7.33 4.37
CA ILE A 45 -0.43 -8.56 4.75
C ILE A 45 -1.73 -8.23 5.50
N GLU A 46 -1.64 -7.39 6.55
CA GLU A 46 -2.79 -7.08 7.43
C GLU A 46 -3.94 -6.38 6.70
N HIS A 47 -3.63 -5.49 5.74
CA HIS A 47 -4.62 -4.69 5.02
C HIS A 47 -4.87 -5.16 3.58
N GLY A 48 -4.26 -6.27 3.16
CA GLY A 48 -4.40 -6.82 1.81
C GLY A 48 -3.96 -5.85 0.71
N LEU A 49 -2.83 -5.16 0.90
CA LEU A 49 -2.28 -4.29 -0.15
C LEU A 49 -1.61 -5.11 -1.24
N THR A 50 -1.78 -4.68 -2.49
CA THR A 50 -0.96 -5.16 -3.60
C THR A 50 0.10 -4.11 -3.94
N ILE A 51 1.37 -4.45 -3.80
CA ILE A 51 2.50 -3.55 -4.06
C ILE A 51 3.04 -3.90 -5.44
N LEU A 52 2.86 -2.97 -6.39
CA LEU A 52 3.27 -3.16 -7.78
C LEU A 52 4.70 -2.67 -8.04
N ALA A 53 5.10 -1.61 -7.34
CA ALA A 53 6.46 -1.06 -7.36
C ALA A 53 6.76 -0.35 -6.05
N TRP A 54 8.03 -0.32 -5.65
CA TRP A 54 8.49 0.46 -4.49
C TRP A 54 9.95 0.88 -4.65
N CYS A 55 10.33 1.97 -4.01
CA CYS A 55 11.70 2.46 -3.92
C CYS A 55 11.87 3.33 -2.67
N LEU A 56 12.97 3.15 -1.95
CA LEU A 56 13.44 4.09 -0.93
C LEU A 56 14.56 4.95 -1.51
N MET A 57 14.36 6.25 -1.46
CA MET A 57 15.39 7.27 -1.65
C MET A 57 15.93 7.66 -0.27
N PRO A 58 17.10 8.30 -0.15
CA PRO A 58 17.71 8.59 1.16
C PRO A 58 16.79 9.31 2.14
N ASP A 59 15.98 10.27 1.67
CA ASP A 59 15.10 11.12 2.47
C ASP A 59 13.59 10.86 2.27
N HIS A 60 13.19 10.02 1.31
CA HIS A 60 11.78 9.76 1.00
C HIS A 60 11.54 8.38 0.39
N TYR A 61 10.27 7.95 0.33
CA TYR A 61 9.89 6.72 -0.36
C TYR A 61 8.90 6.99 -1.50
N HIS A 62 8.88 6.07 -2.46
CA HIS A 62 7.88 5.97 -3.53
C HIS A 62 7.28 4.57 -3.56
N LEU A 63 5.95 4.48 -3.73
CA LEU A 63 5.19 3.24 -3.88
C LEU A 63 4.22 3.38 -5.05
N VAL A 64 4.04 2.30 -5.81
CA VAL A 64 2.83 2.06 -6.61
C VAL A 64 2.07 0.94 -5.94
N VAL A 65 0.89 1.26 -5.42
CA VAL A 65 0.12 0.35 -4.57
C VAL A 65 -1.33 0.34 -4.99
N ARG A 66 -1.92 -0.85 -5.05
CA ARG A 66 -3.37 -1.05 -5.13
C ARG A 66 -3.88 -1.32 -3.72
N SER A 67 -4.83 -0.51 -3.27
CA SER A 67 -5.49 -0.75 -1.98
C SER A 67 -6.32 -2.03 -2.05
N GLY A 68 -6.38 -2.80 -0.96
CA GLY A 68 -7.35 -3.87 -0.80
C GLY A 68 -8.74 -3.30 -0.49
N GLU A 69 -9.44 -3.94 0.44
CA GLU A 69 -10.82 -3.59 0.78
C GLU A 69 -10.95 -2.39 1.74
N LEU A 70 -9.82 -1.93 2.27
CA LEU A 70 -9.74 -0.74 3.12
C LEU A 70 -9.27 0.46 2.28
N PRO A 71 -9.79 1.67 2.55
CA PRO A 71 -9.26 2.88 1.94
C PRO A 71 -7.76 3.04 2.19
N LEU A 72 -7.00 3.43 1.15
CA LEU A 72 -5.52 3.51 1.20
C LEU A 72 -4.97 4.32 2.38
N TRP A 73 -5.66 5.40 2.77
CA TRP A 73 -5.21 6.27 3.85
C TRP A 73 -5.02 5.55 5.18
N ARG A 74 -5.80 4.49 5.46
CA ARG A 74 -5.63 3.69 6.68
C ARG A 74 -4.31 2.96 6.67
N SER A 75 -4.04 2.26 5.58
CA SER A 75 -2.81 1.49 5.43
C SER A 75 -1.60 2.41 5.50
N MET A 76 -1.64 3.55 4.80
CA MET A 76 -0.52 4.50 4.83
C MET A 76 -0.34 5.19 6.19
N ARG A 77 -1.44 5.50 6.90
CA ARG A 77 -1.36 6.01 8.27
C ARG A 77 -0.73 4.98 9.20
N LEU A 78 -1.11 3.71 9.05
CA LEU A 78 -0.57 2.62 9.87
C LEU A 78 0.92 2.39 9.60
N VAL A 79 1.34 2.37 8.33
CA VAL A 79 2.76 2.32 7.93
C VAL A 79 3.53 3.47 8.56
N GLN A 80 3.09 4.71 8.34
CA GLN A 80 3.77 5.89 8.88
C GLN A 80 3.85 5.86 10.41
N GLY A 81 2.75 5.50 11.08
CA GLY A 81 2.67 5.48 12.54
C GLY A 81 3.49 4.36 13.19
N ARG A 82 3.45 3.14 12.64
CA ARG A 82 4.24 2.00 13.16
C ARG A 82 5.72 2.24 12.97
N PHE A 83 6.12 2.69 11.77
CA PHE A 83 7.51 2.98 11.47
C PHE A 83 8.07 4.06 12.41
N SER A 84 7.40 5.21 12.53
CA SER A 84 7.89 6.30 13.40
C SER A 84 7.96 5.88 14.87
N LYS A 85 7.00 5.09 15.36
CA LYS A 85 7.04 4.57 16.74
C LYS A 85 8.20 3.60 16.96
N ALA A 86 8.46 2.72 16.00
CA ALA A 86 9.55 1.75 16.09
C ALA A 86 10.91 2.46 16.04
N LEU A 87 11.08 3.39 15.10
CA LEU A 87 12.31 4.17 14.96
C LEU A 87 12.59 5.02 16.20
N ASN A 88 11.61 5.79 16.68
CA ASN A 88 11.76 6.60 17.90
C ASN A 88 12.12 5.75 19.12
N ARG A 89 11.58 4.52 19.23
CA ARG A 89 11.94 3.60 20.31
C ARG A 89 13.39 3.11 20.19
N ARG A 90 13.82 2.74 18.98
CA ARG A 90 15.19 2.28 18.70
C ARG A 90 16.20 3.37 19.03
N ASP A 91 15.93 4.60 18.58
CA ASP A 91 16.89 5.71 18.61
C ASP A 91 16.71 6.60 19.85
N ARG A 92 15.80 6.24 20.77
CA ARG A 92 15.40 7.05 21.93
C ARG A 92 14.99 8.48 21.54
N GLY A 93 14.45 8.63 20.32
CA GLY A 93 14.03 9.89 19.74
C GLY A 93 12.60 10.28 20.13
N PHE A 94 12.29 11.57 20.00
CA PHE A 94 10.96 12.12 20.24
C PHE A 94 10.49 12.98 19.08
N GLY A 95 9.16 13.10 18.93
CA GLY A 95 8.54 13.98 17.95
C GLY A 95 8.21 13.32 16.60
N PRO A 96 7.69 14.10 15.64
CA PRO A 96 7.32 13.62 14.32
C PRO A 96 8.55 13.25 13.50
N PHE A 97 8.47 12.12 12.79
CA PHE A 97 9.49 11.70 11.82
C PHE A 97 9.16 12.18 10.40
N TRP A 98 7.89 12.18 10.00
CA TRP A 98 7.47 12.54 8.65
C TRP A 98 7.23 14.04 8.50
N GLN A 99 7.51 14.60 7.31
CA GLN A 99 7.16 15.98 6.97
C GLN A 99 5.64 16.23 6.95
N GLY A 100 4.86 15.14 6.93
CA GLY A 100 3.42 15.18 7.05
C GLY A 100 2.78 13.87 6.57
N ARG A 101 1.49 13.95 6.21
CA ARG A 101 0.79 12.85 5.56
C ARG A 101 1.43 12.55 4.21
N CYS A 102 1.55 11.27 3.86
CA CYS A 102 1.92 10.86 2.51
C CYS A 102 1.06 11.55 1.45
N LYS A 103 1.63 11.78 0.28
CA LYS A 103 0.90 12.16 -0.92
C LYS A 103 0.45 10.88 -1.61
N ALA A 104 -0.75 10.88 -2.16
CA ALA A 104 -1.30 9.78 -2.91
C ALA A 104 -2.02 10.35 -4.14
N ARG A 105 -1.61 9.93 -5.33
CA ARG A 105 -2.23 10.27 -6.61
C ARG A 105 -2.90 9.03 -7.15
N ILE A 106 -4.18 9.14 -7.52
CA ILE A 106 -4.88 8.03 -8.16
C ILE A 106 -4.31 7.78 -9.55
N ILE A 107 -4.23 6.52 -9.94
CA ILE A 107 -3.83 6.07 -11.27
C ILE A 107 -5.12 5.64 -11.98
N GLU A 108 -5.45 6.33 -13.06
CA GLU A 108 -6.76 6.24 -13.72
C GLU A 108 -6.79 5.22 -14.86
N ASP A 109 -5.64 4.91 -15.45
CA ASP A 109 -5.55 4.00 -16.58
C ASP A 109 -4.27 3.15 -16.57
N ARG A 110 -4.25 2.13 -17.44
CA ARG A 110 -3.16 1.17 -17.57
C ARG A 110 -1.85 1.80 -18.05
N LYS A 111 -1.89 2.78 -18.96
CA LYS A 111 -0.68 3.44 -19.48
C LYS A 111 -0.02 4.24 -18.36
N HIS A 112 -0.80 5.00 -17.60
CA HIS A 112 -0.34 5.70 -16.41
C HIS A 112 0.22 4.72 -15.37
N LEU A 113 -0.41 3.54 -15.18
CA LEU A 113 0.12 2.52 -14.27
C LEU A 113 1.50 1.99 -14.70
N MET A 114 1.67 1.68 -16.00
CA MET A 114 2.95 1.25 -16.57
C MET A 114 4.04 2.31 -16.35
N GLN A 115 3.72 3.57 -16.63
CA GLN A 115 4.63 4.71 -16.45
C GLN A 115 4.98 4.93 -14.98
N ALA A 116 4.01 4.84 -14.06
CA ALA A 116 4.26 5.00 -12.63
C ALA A 116 5.18 3.90 -12.08
N ILE A 117 4.99 2.64 -12.50
CA ILE A 117 5.85 1.51 -12.12
C ILE A 117 7.29 1.75 -12.59
N ALA A 118 7.46 2.11 -13.87
CA ALA A 118 8.78 2.41 -14.44
C ALA A 118 9.44 3.60 -13.74
N TYR A 119 8.70 4.70 -13.54
CA TYR A 119 9.16 5.88 -12.81
C TYR A 119 9.72 5.48 -11.45
N VAL A 120 8.94 4.78 -10.61
CA VAL A 120 9.37 4.40 -9.26
C VAL A 120 10.66 3.59 -9.27
N HIS A 121 10.82 2.64 -10.19
CA HIS A 121 12.04 1.86 -10.29
C HIS A 121 13.24 2.62 -10.91
N LEU A 122 13.01 3.70 -11.67
CA LEU A 122 14.06 4.58 -12.20
C LEU A 122 14.47 5.69 -11.24
N ASN A 123 13.74 5.93 -10.14
CA ASN A 123 14.05 7.02 -9.20
C ASN A 123 15.50 6.98 -8.67
N PRO A 124 16.09 5.82 -8.32
CA PRO A 124 17.49 5.77 -7.87
C PRO A 124 18.47 6.27 -8.93
N VAL A 125 18.18 5.98 -10.20
CA VAL A 125 19.00 6.43 -11.33
C VAL A 125 18.82 7.92 -11.55
N ALA A 126 17.55 8.37 -11.62
CA ALA A 126 17.21 9.79 -11.76
C ALA A 126 17.77 10.66 -10.63
N GLY A 127 17.86 10.10 -9.42
CA GLY A 127 18.45 10.74 -8.24
C GLY A 127 19.97 10.61 -8.15
N GLY A 128 20.65 10.03 -9.14
CA GLY A 128 22.11 9.88 -9.17
C GLY A 128 22.69 8.91 -8.12
N LEU A 129 21.86 8.03 -7.53
CA LEU A 129 22.30 7.05 -6.53
C LEU A 129 22.98 5.84 -7.19
N THR A 130 22.64 5.55 -8.44
CA THR A 130 23.18 4.42 -9.19
C THR A 130 23.00 4.61 -10.71
N ASP A 131 23.77 3.88 -11.50
CA ASP A 131 23.72 3.84 -12.96
C ASP A 131 22.73 2.81 -13.53
N ASP A 132 22.39 1.78 -12.75
CA ASP A 132 21.45 0.71 -13.10
C ASP A 132 20.42 0.53 -11.96
N PRO A 133 19.10 0.56 -12.24
CA PRO A 133 18.08 0.32 -11.22
C PRO A 133 18.24 -1.04 -10.49
N ALA A 134 18.93 -2.02 -11.08
CA ALA A 134 19.21 -3.30 -10.45
C ALA A 134 20.31 -3.25 -9.37
N HIS A 135 21.13 -2.19 -9.33
CA HIS A 135 22.15 -1.99 -8.29
C HIS A 135 21.58 -1.36 -7.01
N HIS A 136 20.41 -0.71 -7.08
CA HIS A 136 19.75 -0.17 -5.89
C HIS A 136 18.99 -1.26 -5.14
N GLN A 137 19.50 -1.67 -3.97
CA GLN A 137 18.90 -2.75 -3.18
C GLN A 137 17.54 -2.40 -2.57
N TRP A 138 17.32 -1.13 -2.24
CA TRP A 138 16.08 -0.65 -1.61
C TRP A 138 15.02 -0.28 -2.66
N SER A 139 14.77 -1.19 -3.61
CA SER A 139 13.78 -1.05 -4.67
C SER A 139 13.21 -2.41 -5.10
N GLY A 140 11.97 -2.37 -5.61
CA GLY A 140 11.26 -3.53 -6.15
C GLY A 140 11.76 -4.03 -7.49
N HIS A 141 12.63 -3.28 -8.18
CA HIS A 141 13.06 -3.58 -9.55
C HIS A 141 13.62 -5.01 -9.70
N ARG A 142 14.52 -5.42 -8.79
CA ARG A 142 15.18 -6.74 -8.81
C ARG A 142 14.20 -7.90 -8.73
N GLN A 143 13.05 -7.72 -8.06
CA GLN A 143 12.01 -8.73 -7.95
C GLN A 143 11.32 -8.95 -9.31
N VAL A 144 10.99 -7.86 -10.01
CA VAL A 144 10.27 -7.92 -11.30
C VAL A 144 11.13 -8.62 -12.37
N ILE A 145 12.44 -8.34 -12.40
CA ILE A 145 13.38 -8.97 -13.34
C ILE A 145 13.86 -10.37 -12.89
N GLY A 146 13.35 -10.90 -11.78
CA GLY A 146 13.69 -12.24 -11.30
C GLY A 146 15.08 -12.39 -10.66
N ARG A 147 15.76 -11.28 -10.33
CA ARG A 147 17.06 -11.27 -9.61
C ARG A 147 16.91 -11.30 -8.08
N ALA A 148 15.69 -11.27 -7.56
CA ALA A 148 15.36 -11.43 -6.15
C ALA A 148 14.10 -12.27 -5.99
N ARG A 149 14.17 -13.34 -5.18
CA ARG A 149 13.04 -14.27 -4.95
C ARG A 149 12.07 -13.81 -3.85
N LYS A 150 12.57 -13.06 -2.86
CA LYS A 150 11.78 -12.52 -1.75
C LYS A 150 11.71 -11.00 -1.85
N GLY A 151 10.62 -10.42 -1.36
CA GLY A 151 10.46 -8.98 -1.19
C GLY A 151 9.00 -8.53 -1.28
N LEU A 152 8.79 -7.22 -1.36
CA LEU A 152 7.47 -6.61 -1.24
C LEU A 152 6.62 -6.67 -2.50
N VAL A 153 7.23 -6.69 -3.70
CA VAL A 153 6.49 -6.64 -4.97
C VAL A 153 5.67 -7.91 -5.20
N ASP A 154 4.41 -7.72 -5.57
CA ASP A 154 3.55 -8.79 -6.12
C ASP A 154 3.88 -8.97 -7.60
N VAL A 155 4.92 -9.78 -7.89
CA VAL A 155 5.54 -9.85 -9.22
C VAL A 155 4.55 -10.19 -10.33
N ASP A 156 3.66 -11.17 -10.10
CA ASP A 156 2.70 -11.58 -11.13
C ASP A 156 1.65 -10.49 -11.39
N GLU A 157 1.17 -9.81 -10.35
CA GLU A 157 0.28 -8.64 -10.46
C GLU A 157 0.95 -7.48 -11.22
N THR A 158 2.23 -7.22 -10.93
CA THR A 158 3.02 -6.21 -11.64
C THR A 158 3.19 -6.57 -13.10
N LEU A 159 3.54 -7.82 -13.41
CA LEU A 159 3.79 -8.27 -14.79
C LEU A 159 2.50 -8.32 -15.62
N LEU A 160 1.35 -8.63 -15.02
CA LEU A 160 0.05 -8.58 -15.69
C LEU A 160 -0.28 -7.19 -16.27
N VAL A 161 0.30 -6.13 -15.71
CA VAL A 161 0.19 -4.77 -16.26
C VAL A 161 0.87 -4.68 -17.64
N PHE A 162 1.89 -5.48 -17.92
CA PHE A 162 2.69 -5.42 -19.15
C PHE A 162 2.37 -6.55 -20.14
N GLY A 163 1.82 -7.67 -19.68
CA GLY A 163 1.41 -8.78 -20.56
C GLY A 163 0.85 -9.97 -19.78
N LYS A 164 0.26 -10.95 -20.48
CA LYS A 164 -0.37 -12.13 -19.85
C LYS A 164 0.61 -13.29 -19.61
N ARG A 165 1.73 -13.32 -20.34
CA ARG A 165 2.76 -14.36 -20.21
C ARG A 165 4.02 -13.77 -19.61
N ARG A 166 4.65 -14.50 -18.70
CA ARG A 166 5.69 -13.96 -17.82
C ARG A 166 6.87 -13.37 -18.58
N GLU A 167 7.34 -14.03 -19.63
CA GLU A 167 8.49 -13.52 -20.38
C GLU A 167 8.13 -12.30 -21.22
N SER A 168 7.01 -12.35 -21.94
CA SER A 168 6.53 -11.21 -22.73
C SER A 168 6.23 -9.99 -21.87
N ALA A 169 5.64 -10.19 -20.69
CA ALA A 169 5.40 -9.14 -19.71
C ALA A 169 6.71 -8.52 -19.19
N ARG A 170 7.72 -9.33 -18.87
CA ARG A 170 9.04 -8.82 -18.46
C ARG A 170 9.71 -8.01 -19.57
N ARG A 171 9.63 -8.47 -20.83
CA ARG A 171 10.12 -7.71 -21.98
C ARG A 171 9.37 -6.38 -22.12
N GLY A 172 8.05 -6.38 -22.00
CA GLY A 172 7.24 -5.16 -22.02
C GLY A 172 7.60 -4.18 -20.90
N TYR A 173 7.79 -4.68 -19.68
CA TYR A 173 8.25 -3.88 -18.54
C TYR A 173 9.62 -3.24 -18.78
N LEU A 174 10.59 -4.01 -19.29
CA LEU A 174 11.93 -3.50 -19.61
C LEU A 174 11.90 -2.48 -20.76
N ALA A 175 11.02 -2.67 -21.76
CA ALA A 175 10.85 -1.72 -22.85
C ALA A 175 10.33 -0.36 -22.33
N VAL A 176 9.34 -0.36 -21.43
CA VAL A 176 8.82 0.88 -20.81
C VAL A 176 9.88 1.56 -19.95
N LEU A 177 10.69 0.78 -19.22
CA LEU A 177 11.85 1.31 -18.48
C LEU A 177 12.88 1.96 -19.41
N GLY A 178 13.14 1.37 -20.58
CA GLY A 178 14.02 1.93 -21.61
C GLY A 178 13.51 3.25 -22.17
N GLN A 179 12.24 3.28 -22.59
CA GLN A 179 11.57 4.50 -23.06
C GLN A 179 11.60 5.62 -22.01
N GLY A 180 11.36 5.28 -20.74
CA GLY A 180 11.45 6.25 -19.64
C GLY A 180 12.84 6.84 -19.42
N ARG A 181 13.91 6.16 -19.84
CA ARG A 181 15.27 6.73 -19.89
C ARG A 181 15.48 7.63 -21.11
N GLU A 182 14.86 7.31 -22.24
CA GLU A 182 15.00 8.02 -23.53
C GLU A 182 14.27 9.35 -23.59
N GLU A 183 13.06 9.43 -23.03
CA GLU A 183 12.17 10.61 -23.11
C GLU A 183 12.62 11.81 -22.25
N GLY A 184 13.91 11.93 -21.92
CA GLY A 184 14.47 13.15 -21.31
C GLY A 184 14.19 13.32 -19.81
N TRP A 185 14.08 12.23 -19.05
CA TRP A 185 14.17 12.28 -17.58
C TRP A 185 15.63 12.21 -17.08
N LEU A 186 16.55 11.77 -17.93
CA LEU A 186 18.01 11.78 -17.78
C LEU A 186 18.62 11.78 -19.19
N GLY A 187 19.57 12.66 -19.49
CA GLY A 187 20.13 12.79 -20.85
C GLY A 187 20.99 11.61 -21.31
N ALA A 188 20.76 11.17 -22.58
CA ALA A 188 21.61 10.41 -23.54
C ALA A 188 22.07 8.96 -23.14
N VAL A 189 22.09 7.87 -23.94
CA VAL A 189 21.54 7.34 -25.23
C VAL A 189 21.34 5.80 -25.03
N PRO A 190 20.42 5.08 -25.72
CA PRO A 190 20.14 3.65 -25.53
C PRO A 190 20.88 2.70 -26.50
N GLY A 191 21.17 1.46 -26.05
CA GLY A 191 21.52 0.36 -26.96
C GLY A 191 22.43 -0.78 -26.46
N GLY A 192 22.97 -0.74 -25.22
CA GLY A 192 24.09 -1.61 -24.84
C GLY A 192 23.96 -2.46 -23.56
N LEU A 193 22.76 -2.74 -23.03
CA LEU A 193 22.66 -3.28 -21.67
C LEU A 193 22.67 -4.83 -21.60
N PRO A 194 23.50 -5.45 -20.72
CA PRO A 194 23.76 -6.90 -20.71
C PRO A 194 22.56 -7.83 -20.46
N TRP A 195 21.49 -7.35 -19.83
CA TRP A 195 20.34 -8.18 -19.41
C TRP A 195 19.25 -8.34 -20.46
N TRP A 196 19.43 -7.75 -21.65
CA TRP A 196 18.62 -8.07 -22.84
C TRP A 196 18.89 -9.47 -23.38
N ARG A 197 20.01 -10.07 -22.97
CA ARG A 197 20.33 -11.45 -23.28
C ARG A 197 20.10 -12.24 -21.99
N HIS A 198 19.00 -12.98 -21.95
CA HIS A 198 18.86 -14.34 -21.41
C HIS A 198 17.38 -14.59 -21.06
N SER A 199 16.74 -15.46 -21.84
CA SER A 199 15.82 -16.49 -21.35
C SER A 199 15.77 -17.57 -22.43
N ARG A 200 16.52 -18.66 -22.22
CA ARG A 200 16.29 -19.94 -22.89
C ARG A 200 15.44 -20.75 -21.91
N GLY A 201 14.15 -20.86 -22.16
CA GLY A 201 13.17 -21.54 -21.30
C GLY A 201 11.74 -21.31 -21.81
N GLY A 202 10.79 -22.19 -21.44
CA GLY A 202 9.39 -22.10 -21.88
C GLY A 202 8.62 -20.96 -21.22
N ASP A 203 7.76 -20.27 -21.97
CA ASP A 203 6.94 -19.13 -21.51
C ASP A 203 5.74 -19.63 -20.69
N GLU A 204 5.65 -19.21 -19.43
CA GLU A 204 4.58 -19.58 -18.50
C GLU A 204 3.49 -18.50 -18.43
N GLU A 205 2.24 -18.94 -18.26
CA GLU A 205 1.11 -18.04 -17.96
C GLU A 205 1.22 -17.47 -16.54
N LEU A 206 1.01 -16.17 -16.38
CA LEU A 206 1.04 -15.51 -15.08
C LEU A 206 -0.20 -15.91 -14.26
N ARG A 207 0.01 -16.38 -13.04
CA ARG A 207 -1.06 -16.81 -12.13
C ARG A 207 -1.11 -15.88 -10.93
N PRO A 208 -2.03 -14.89 -10.89
CA PRO A 208 -2.18 -14.03 -9.72
C PRO A 208 -2.55 -14.87 -8.49
N ASP A 209 -2.29 -14.33 -7.30
CA ASP A 209 -2.63 -14.98 -6.04
C ASP A 209 -4.16 -15.18 -5.97
N PRO A 210 -4.66 -16.44 -6.01
CA PRO A 210 -6.09 -16.71 -6.10
C PRO A 210 -6.83 -16.35 -4.81
N THR A 211 -6.10 -16.12 -3.71
CA THR A 211 -6.68 -15.71 -2.43
C THR A 211 -6.97 -14.21 -2.37
N ARG A 212 -6.48 -13.42 -3.35
CA ARG A 212 -6.74 -11.99 -3.44
C ARG A 212 -7.98 -11.74 -4.29
N PRO A 213 -8.90 -10.85 -3.84
CA PRO A 213 -10.07 -10.50 -4.64
C PRO A 213 -9.59 -9.96 -6.00
N ALA A 214 -10.08 -10.56 -7.09
CA ALA A 214 -9.82 -10.06 -8.42
C ALA A 214 -10.31 -8.60 -8.48
N MET A 215 -9.38 -7.70 -8.76
CA MET A 215 -9.64 -6.30 -9.03
C MET A 215 -9.53 -6.14 -10.53
N ASP A 216 -10.54 -5.59 -11.19
CA ASP A 216 -10.36 -5.27 -12.60
C ASP A 216 -9.33 -4.12 -12.77
N TRP A 217 -8.95 -3.85 -14.00
CA TRP A 217 -7.94 -2.84 -14.32
C TRP A 217 -8.38 -1.40 -13.99
N LEU A 218 -9.66 -1.19 -13.66
CA LEU A 218 -10.24 0.06 -13.16
C LEU A 218 -10.24 0.14 -11.63
N GLY A 219 -9.72 -0.88 -10.94
CA GLY A 219 -9.78 -0.95 -9.48
C GLY A 219 -11.21 -1.17 -8.96
N VAL A 220 -12.11 -1.72 -9.78
CA VAL A 220 -13.41 -2.20 -9.32
C VAL A 220 -13.20 -3.58 -8.72
N ALA A 221 -13.56 -3.72 -7.44
CA ALA A 221 -13.53 -5.01 -6.80
C ALA A 221 -14.56 -5.90 -7.47
N VAL A 222 -14.15 -7.06 -7.97
CA VAL A 222 -15.07 -8.08 -8.52
C VAL A 222 -15.82 -8.80 -7.38
N ARG A 223 -15.83 -8.25 -6.16
CA ARG A 223 -16.66 -8.72 -5.04
C ARG A 223 -18.08 -8.15 -5.13
N PRO A 224 -19.09 -8.90 -4.63
CA PRO A 224 -20.47 -8.45 -4.62
C PRO A 224 -20.61 -7.16 -3.81
N ALA A 225 -21.63 -6.36 -4.15
CA ALA A 225 -21.94 -5.09 -3.51
C ALA A 225 -21.89 -5.18 -1.97
N PRO A 226 -21.46 -4.10 -1.28
CA PRO A 226 -21.41 -4.06 0.17
C PRO A 226 -22.72 -4.58 0.79
N PRO A 227 -22.65 -5.44 1.82
CA PRO A 227 -23.85 -6.02 2.41
C PRO A 227 -24.70 -4.90 3.00
N LYS A 228 -25.99 -4.84 2.60
CA LYS A 228 -26.98 -3.95 3.21
C LYS A 228 -27.24 -4.45 4.63
N ALA A 229 -26.63 -3.81 5.62
CA ALA A 229 -26.88 -4.05 7.04
C ALA A 229 -27.06 -2.72 7.78
N ASP A 230 -27.96 -2.68 8.76
CA ASP A 230 -28.11 -1.56 9.66
C ASP A 230 -27.09 -1.62 10.81
N ALA A 231 -26.97 -0.56 11.61
CA ALA A 231 -25.99 -0.49 12.69
C ALA A 231 -26.16 -1.62 13.73
N ARG A 232 -27.40 -2.06 13.97
CA ARG A 232 -27.68 -3.20 14.86
C ARG A 232 -27.26 -4.52 14.25
N GLY A 233 -27.48 -4.71 12.95
CA GLY A 233 -27.03 -5.87 12.19
C GLY A 233 -25.52 -6.04 12.23
N VAL A 234 -24.77 -4.95 12.01
CA VAL A 234 -23.31 -4.94 12.11
C VAL A 234 -22.86 -5.31 13.53
N ALA A 235 -23.46 -4.70 14.56
CA ALA A 235 -23.10 -5.02 15.95
C ALA A 235 -23.37 -6.46 16.34
N ARG A 236 -24.49 -7.04 15.89
CA ARG A 236 -24.80 -8.47 16.11
C ARG A 236 -23.79 -9.38 15.41
N ALA A 237 -23.42 -9.06 14.17
CA ALA A 237 -22.47 -9.86 13.40
C ALA A 237 -21.08 -9.86 14.06
N VAL A 238 -20.56 -8.68 14.42
CA VAL A 238 -19.26 -8.55 15.10
C VAL A 238 -19.30 -9.21 16.49
N ALA A 239 -20.38 -9.04 17.24
CA ALA A 239 -20.55 -9.66 18.55
C ALA A 239 -20.50 -11.20 18.46
N ARG A 240 -21.21 -11.77 17.49
CA ARG A 240 -21.22 -13.21 17.22
C ARG A 240 -19.83 -13.72 16.86
N GLU A 241 -19.12 -13.05 15.95
CA GLU A 241 -17.79 -13.51 15.52
C GLU A 241 -16.71 -13.43 16.60
N LEU A 242 -16.86 -12.51 17.55
CA LEU A 242 -15.90 -12.38 18.66
C LEU A 242 -16.36 -13.09 19.92
N GLY A 243 -17.46 -13.84 19.89
CA GLY A 243 -18.00 -14.51 21.07
C GLY A 243 -18.43 -13.58 22.21
N VAL A 244 -18.66 -12.29 21.93
CA VAL A 244 -19.06 -11.29 22.94
C VAL A 244 -20.57 -11.06 22.93
N GLY A 245 -21.16 -10.84 24.10
CA GLY A 245 -22.57 -10.47 24.18
C GLY A 245 -22.83 -9.11 23.52
N VAL A 246 -23.81 -9.03 22.60
CA VAL A 246 -24.14 -7.76 21.91
C VAL A 246 -24.50 -6.63 22.87
N ARG A 247 -25.12 -6.93 24.03
CA ARG A 247 -25.42 -5.96 25.09
C ARG A 247 -24.16 -5.43 25.77
N ALA A 248 -23.10 -6.22 25.85
CA ALA A 248 -21.83 -5.83 26.46
C ALA A 248 -21.12 -4.72 25.65
N LEU A 249 -21.36 -4.65 24.33
CA LEU A 249 -20.85 -3.57 23.49
C LEU A 249 -21.28 -2.19 24.01
N GLY A 250 -22.52 -2.05 24.50
CA GLY A 250 -23.04 -0.82 25.12
C GLY A 250 -22.60 -0.59 26.57
N GLY A 251 -21.95 -1.58 27.19
CA GLY A 251 -21.58 -1.55 28.60
C GLY A 251 -20.44 -0.57 28.93
N ARG A 252 -20.29 -0.24 30.22
CA ARG A 252 -19.18 0.59 30.69
C ARG A 252 -17.83 -0.14 30.69
N HIS A 253 -17.85 -1.48 30.65
CA HIS A 253 -16.67 -2.34 30.74
C HIS A 253 -15.66 -2.08 29.60
N ARG A 254 -14.36 -2.05 29.93
CA ARG A 254 -13.25 -1.67 29.03
C ARG A 254 -12.21 -2.77 28.79
N GLY A 255 -12.59 -4.04 28.94
CA GLY A 255 -11.70 -5.16 28.58
C GLY A 255 -11.19 -5.05 27.13
N ALA A 256 -9.97 -5.52 26.87
CA ALA A 256 -9.30 -5.41 25.57
C ALA A 256 -10.15 -5.98 24.42
N GLU A 257 -10.81 -7.12 24.66
CA GLU A 257 -11.70 -7.79 23.72
C GLU A 257 -12.95 -6.95 23.37
N LEU A 258 -13.57 -6.34 24.39
CA LEU A 258 -14.68 -5.39 24.21
C LEU A 258 -14.26 -4.10 23.51
N GLY A 259 -13.00 -3.68 23.71
CA GLY A 259 -12.39 -2.57 22.96
C GLY A 259 -12.31 -2.91 21.47
N ARG A 260 -11.71 -4.06 21.15
CA ARG A 260 -11.57 -4.57 19.78
C ARG A 260 -12.93 -4.79 19.09
N ALA A 261 -13.91 -5.32 19.82
CA ALA A 261 -15.25 -5.54 19.30
C ALA A 261 -15.94 -4.22 18.91
N ARG A 262 -15.84 -3.19 19.76
CA ARG A 262 -16.39 -1.85 19.44
C ARG A 262 -15.68 -1.21 18.25
N GLU A 263 -14.37 -1.36 18.18
CA GLU A 263 -13.58 -0.90 17.04
C GLU A 263 -14.02 -1.56 15.74
N LEU A 264 -14.20 -2.88 15.75
CA LEU A 264 -14.69 -3.64 14.59
C LEU A 264 -16.12 -3.25 14.18
N VAL A 265 -17.02 -2.98 15.12
CA VAL A 265 -18.37 -2.46 14.80
C VAL A 265 -18.29 -1.13 14.05
N MET A 266 -17.44 -0.21 14.54
CA MET A 266 -17.23 1.08 13.88
C MET A 266 -16.61 0.92 12.50
N LEU A 267 -15.58 0.06 12.39
CA LEU A 267 -14.86 -0.21 11.15
C LEU A 267 -15.78 -0.79 10.08
N VAL A 268 -16.43 -1.92 10.39
CA VAL A 268 -17.28 -2.63 9.43
C VAL A 268 -18.48 -1.78 9.06
N GLY A 269 -19.12 -1.13 10.04
CA GLY A 269 -20.33 -0.35 9.79
C GLY A 269 -20.10 0.84 8.85
N VAL A 270 -19.03 1.61 9.07
CA VAL A 270 -18.72 2.76 8.21
C VAL A 270 -18.21 2.30 6.85
N GLU A 271 -17.26 1.37 6.82
CA GLU A 271 -16.49 1.10 5.60
C GLU A 271 -17.09 0.02 4.71
N ARG A 272 -17.80 -0.94 5.29
CA ARG A 272 -18.45 -2.01 4.53
C ARG A 272 -19.94 -1.80 4.33
N CYS A 273 -20.60 -1.08 5.24
CA CYS A 273 -22.04 -0.88 5.16
C CYS A 273 -22.42 0.57 4.86
N GLY A 274 -21.45 1.50 4.76
CA GLY A 274 -21.71 2.91 4.47
C GLY A 274 -22.52 3.64 5.55
N LEU A 275 -22.52 3.13 6.79
CA LEU A 275 -23.33 3.65 7.88
C LEU A 275 -22.71 4.88 8.53
N LYS A 276 -23.55 5.77 9.05
CA LYS A 276 -23.09 6.97 9.76
C LYS A 276 -22.51 6.59 11.12
N VAL A 277 -21.41 7.23 11.48
CA VAL A 277 -20.74 7.09 12.81
C VAL A 277 -21.75 7.25 13.96
N ASN A 278 -22.70 8.17 13.85
CA ASN A 278 -23.71 8.42 14.89
C ASN A 278 -24.67 7.24 15.12
N ASP A 279 -24.95 6.47 14.07
CA ASP A 279 -25.85 5.32 14.15
C ASP A 279 -25.15 4.16 14.85
N LEU A 280 -23.88 3.94 14.53
CA LEU A 280 -23.02 2.93 15.14
C LEU A 280 -22.71 3.27 16.61
N ALA A 281 -22.39 4.55 16.89
CA ALA A 281 -22.08 5.04 18.23
C ALA A 281 -23.25 4.80 19.21
N ARG A 282 -24.49 5.01 18.76
CA ARG A 282 -25.71 4.69 19.53
C ARG A 282 -25.80 3.20 19.88
N VAL A 283 -25.48 2.33 18.92
CA VAL A 283 -25.54 0.87 19.14
C VAL A 283 -24.49 0.38 20.13
N ILE A 284 -23.31 0.99 20.16
CA ILE A 284 -22.24 0.64 21.12
C ILE A 284 -22.26 1.49 22.41
N GLY A 285 -23.30 2.28 22.65
CA GLY A 285 -23.44 3.08 23.87
C GLY A 285 -22.35 4.15 24.06
N ARG A 286 -21.86 4.75 22.96
CA ARG A 286 -20.80 5.77 22.98
C ARG A 286 -21.27 7.09 22.37
N VAL A 287 -20.70 8.19 22.86
CA VAL A 287 -20.89 9.50 22.24
C VAL A 287 -20.08 9.59 20.94
N PRO A 288 -20.61 10.22 19.87
CA PRO A 288 -19.96 10.27 18.56
C PRO A 288 -18.49 10.72 18.59
N GLY A 289 -18.15 11.74 19.38
CA GLY A 289 -16.77 12.22 19.50
C GLY A 289 -15.79 11.24 20.18
N SER A 290 -16.30 10.28 20.95
CA SER A 290 -15.49 9.15 21.47
C SER A 290 -15.41 8.00 20.45
N ALA A 291 -16.47 7.76 19.69
CA ALA A 291 -16.51 6.75 18.63
C ALA A 291 -15.62 7.12 17.44
N SER A 292 -15.54 8.41 17.09
CA SER A 292 -14.61 8.92 16.09
C SER A 292 -13.14 8.75 16.47
N ARG A 293 -12.81 8.66 17.77
CA ARG A 293 -11.44 8.35 18.26
C ARG A 293 -11.15 6.84 18.28
N ILE A 294 -12.19 6.02 18.29
CA ILE A 294 -12.08 4.56 18.13
C ILE A 294 -11.84 4.23 16.64
N TYR A 295 -12.46 5.01 15.74
CA TYR A 295 -12.35 4.84 14.29
C TYR A 295 -11.18 5.60 13.64
N GLY A 296 -10.80 6.76 14.19
CA GLY A 296 -9.92 7.76 13.56
C GLY A 296 -8.68 8.08 14.37
#